data_AF-A0A0F9RL88-F1
#
_entry.id   AF-A0A0F9RL88-F1
#
_cell.length_a   1.000
_cell.length_b   1.000
_cell.length_c   1.000
_cell.angle_alpha   90.00
_cell.angle_beta   90.00
_cell.angle_gamma   90.00
#
_symmetry.space_group_name_H-M   'P 1'
#
loop_
_entity.id
_entity.type
_entity.pdbx_description
1 polymer ?
#
loop_
_entity_poly.entity_id
_entity_poly.type
_entity_poly.pdbx_seq_one_letter_code
_entity_poly.pdbx_strand_id
1 'polypeptide(L)'
;MVYDPFKEASSDRTLSAPPSATEYLKDSTFRFFAYFCALFIILLVAYIIIELGSQALPAIQKHGLGFITGTTWDTNEGIFGVLPEIWGTIYSSLIALLIGGVFGV
;
A
#
# COMPACT_ATOMS: atom_id res chain seq x y z
N MET A 1 -38.83 -28.59 40.15
CA MET A 1 -37.99 -27.42 39.81
C MET A 1 -37.25 -27.76 38.54
N VAL A 2 -37.48 -27.03 37.45
CA VAL A 2 -36.83 -27.29 36.15
C VAL A 2 -35.46 -26.63 36.18
N TYR A 3 -34.42 -27.40 35.90
CA TYR A 3 -33.06 -26.89 35.74
C TYR A 3 -32.98 -26.10 34.43
N ASP A 4 -32.65 -24.82 34.51
CA ASP A 4 -32.41 -23.96 33.35
C ASP A 4 -30.89 -23.76 33.19
N PRO A 5 -30.25 -24.44 32.22
CA PRO A 5 -28.80 -24.36 32.00
C PRO A 5 -28.33 -23.01 31.46
N PHE A 6 -29.23 -22.10 31.06
CA PHE A 6 -28.85 -20.84 30.40
C PHE A 6 -28.81 -19.63 31.34
N LYS A 7 -29.12 -19.82 32.63
CA LYS A 7 -29.15 -18.75 33.64
C LYS A 7 -27.77 -18.12 33.90
N GLU A 8 -26.68 -18.84 33.69
CA GLU A 8 -25.31 -18.31 33.81
C GLU A 8 -24.81 -17.64 32.52
N ALA A 9 -25.44 -17.93 31.37
CA ALA A 9 -25.08 -17.36 30.07
C ALA A 9 -25.70 -15.98 29.82
N SER A 10 -26.75 -15.61 30.57
CA SER A 10 -27.36 -14.29 30.52
C SER A 10 -26.50 -13.28 31.29
N SER A 11 -25.46 -12.75 30.65
CA SER A 11 -24.73 -11.57 31.15
C SER A 11 -25.70 -10.39 31.29
N ASP A 12 -25.76 -9.77 32.48
CA ASP A 12 -26.65 -8.63 32.82
C ASP A 12 -26.41 -7.34 31.98
N ARG A 13 -25.45 -7.36 31.04
CA ARG A 13 -25.26 -6.26 30.09
C ARG A 13 -26.17 -6.44 28.89
N THR A 14 -27.17 -5.58 28.78
CA THR A 14 -27.95 -5.38 27.55
C THR A 14 -27.00 -5.18 26.37
N LEU A 15 -26.93 -6.16 25.47
CA LEU A 15 -26.08 -6.15 24.26
C LEU A 15 -26.50 -5.06 23.26
N SER A 16 -27.72 -4.51 23.41
CA SER A 16 -28.31 -3.49 22.54
C SER A 16 -28.48 -2.14 23.24
N ALA A 17 -27.56 -1.77 24.15
CA ALA A 17 -27.59 -0.46 24.79
C ALA A 17 -27.15 0.63 23.81
N PRO A 18 -27.69 1.86 23.91
CA PRO A 18 -27.19 2.98 23.11
C PRO A 18 -25.70 3.22 23.43
N PRO A 19 -24.86 3.51 22.43
CA PRO A 19 -23.43 3.66 22.65
C PRO A 19 -23.15 4.81 23.61
N SER A 20 -22.17 4.62 24.48
CA SER A 20 -21.72 5.63 25.43
C SER A 20 -20.89 6.71 24.72
N ALA A 21 -20.83 7.92 25.30
CA ALA A 21 -20.00 9.01 24.77
C ALA A 21 -18.52 8.62 24.61
N THR A 22 -18.02 7.70 25.45
CA THR A 22 -16.64 7.20 25.36
C THR A 22 -16.41 6.27 24.17
N GLU A 23 -17.43 5.50 23.76
CA GLU A 23 -17.36 4.64 22.59
C GLU A 23 -17.38 5.46 21.30
N TYR A 24 -18.22 6.50 21.24
CA TYR A 24 -18.21 7.45 20.12
C TYR A 24 -16.88 8.18 19.97
N LEU A 25 -16.26 8.59 21.09
CA LEU A 25 -14.94 9.23 21.04
C LEU A 25 -13.86 8.28 20.51
N LYS A 26 -13.85 7.03 20.98
CA LYS A 26 -12.91 5.99 20.52
C LYS A 26 -13.07 5.71 19.03
N ASP A 27 -14.30 5.56 18.56
CA ASP A 27 -14.58 5.35 17.13
C ASP A 27 -14.08 6.54 16.30
N SER A 28 -14.38 7.77 16.72
CA SER A 28 -13.96 8.98 16.02
C SER A 28 -12.43 9.10 15.93
N THR A 29 -11.71 8.86 17.03
CA THR A 29 -10.24 8.88 17.04
C THR A 29 -9.66 7.78 16.16
N PHE A 30 -10.19 6.56 16.24
CA PHE A 30 -9.72 5.45 15.40
C PHE A 30 -9.92 5.76 13.91
N ARG A 31 -11.10 6.25 13.53
CA ARG A 31 -11.40 6.62 12.14
C ARG A 31 -10.50 7.74 11.65
N PHE A 32 -10.32 8.79 12.45
CA PHE A 32 -9.40 9.88 12.11
C PHE A 32 -7.98 9.35 11.89
N PHE A 33 -7.49 8.48 12.77
CA PHE A 33 -6.16 7.89 12.65
C PHE A 33 -6.03 7.01 11.39
N ALA A 34 -7.03 6.19 11.09
CA ALA A 34 -7.06 5.38 9.87
C ALA A 34 -7.02 6.25 8.60
N TYR A 35 -7.82 7.32 8.55
CA TYR A 35 -7.78 8.28 7.44
C TYR A 35 -6.44 9.00 7.35
N PHE A 36 -5.86 9.40 8.48
CA PHE A 36 -4.54 10.01 8.53
C PHE A 36 -3.47 9.06 7.96
N CYS A 37 -3.46 7.79 8.38
CA CYS A 37 -2.53 6.79 7.83
C CYS A 37 -2.72 6.58 6.32
N ALA A 38 -3.96 6.47 5.85
CA ALA A 38 -4.25 6.33 4.42
C ALA A 38 -3.76 7.54 3.63
N LEU A 39 -4.04 8.75 4.09
CA LEU A 39 -3.56 9.99 3.47
C LEU A 39 -2.03 10.08 3.51
N PHE A 40 -1.41 9.70 4.62
CA PHE A 40 0.03 9.71 4.78
C PHE A 40 0.73 8.75 3.80
N ILE A 41 0.18 7.56 3.58
CA ILE A 41 0.70 6.62 2.55
C ILE A 41 0.64 7.27 1.17
N ILE A 42 -0.48 7.90 0.81
CA ILE A 42 -0.62 8.58 -0.49
C ILE A 42 0.42 9.70 -0.64
N LEU A 43 0.57 10.54 0.39
CA LEU A 43 1.55 11.62 0.39
C LEU A 43 2.99 11.10 0.31
N LEU A 44 3.29 10.00 1.01
CA LEU A 44 4.61 9.38 0.98
C LEU A 44 4.93 8.83 -0.42
N VAL A 45 3.97 8.17 -1.07
CA VAL A 45 4.14 7.67 -2.45
C VAL A 45 4.37 8.85 -3.40
N ALA A 46 3.57 9.91 -3.29
CA ALA A 46 3.76 11.12 -4.10
C ALA A 46 5.14 11.74 -3.88
N TYR A 47 5.60 11.81 -2.63
CA TYR A 47 6.93 12.29 -2.28
C TYR A 47 8.05 11.45 -2.91
N ILE A 48 7.95 10.11 -2.84
CA ILE A 48 8.91 9.20 -3.46
C ILE A 48 8.96 9.42 -4.98
N ILE A 49 7.81 9.57 -5.64
CA ILE A 49 7.75 9.81 -7.10
C ILE A 49 8.45 11.12 -7.45
N ILE A 50 8.20 12.19 -6.68
CA ILE A 50 8.81 13.50 -6.91
C ILE A 50 10.33 13.44 -6.71
N GLU A 51 10.79 12.82 -5.63
CA GLU A 51 12.21 12.70 -5.30
C GLU A 51 12.96 11.83 -6.32
N LEU A 52 12.38 10.69 -6.70
CA LEU A 52 12.97 9.84 -7.73
C LEU A 52 12.99 10.54 -9.09
N GLY A 53 11.91 11.23 -9.44
CA GLY A 53 11.81 12.00 -10.68
C GLY A 53 12.82 13.13 -10.76
N SER A 54 13.05 13.84 -9.65
CA SER A 54 14.04 14.93 -9.58
C SER A 54 15.47 14.43 -9.80
N GLN A 55 15.80 13.24 -9.27
CA GLN A 55 17.10 12.60 -9.47
C GLN A 55 17.25 11.97 -10.87
N ALA A 56 16.16 11.46 -11.46
CA ALA A 56 16.16 10.88 -12.80
C ALA A 56 16.22 11.94 -13.91
N LEU A 57 15.69 13.14 -13.69
CA LEU A 57 15.59 14.17 -14.72
C LEU A 57 16.96 14.59 -15.32
N PRO A 58 18.03 14.83 -14.54
CA PRO A 58 19.36 15.09 -15.09
C PRO A 58 19.91 13.94 -15.94
N ALA A 59 19.63 12.69 -15.56
CA ALA A 59 20.05 11.53 -16.34
C ALA A 59 19.34 11.48 -17.70
N ILE A 60 18.03 11.76 -17.72
CA ILE A 60 17.25 11.86 -18.97
C ILE A 60 17.76 13.02 -19.83
N GLN A 61 18.10 14.16 -19.24
CA GLN A 61 18.67 15.30 -19.99
C GLN A 61 20.03 14.96 -20.62
N LYS A 62 20.87 14.19 -19.93
CA LYS A 62 22.20 13.80 -20.40
C LYS A 62 22.18 12.69 -21.46
N HIS A 63 21.31 11.70 -21.29
CA HIS A 63 21.27 10.49 -22.14
C HIS A 63 20.10 10.46 -23.12
N GLY A 64 19.19 11.45 -23.05
CA GLY A 64 18.06 11.61 -23.96
C GLY A 64 17.06 10.46 -23.90
N LEU A 65 16.32 10.27 -25.00
CA LEU A 65 15.34 9.19 -25.13
C LEU A 65 15.96 7.80 -25.08
N GLY A 66 17.25 7.67 -25.44
CA GLY A 66 18.00 6.42 -25.35
C GLY A 66 18.10 5.89 -23.92
N PHE A 67 17.96 6.75 -22.91
CA PHE A 67 17.88 6.32 -21.52
C PHE A 67 16.64 5.46 -21.24
N ILE A 68 15.49 5.85 -21.79
CA ILE A 68 14.20 5.20 -21.50
C ILE A 68 13.95 4.02 -22.44
N THR A 69 14.31 4.15 -23.72
CA THR A 69 14.04 3.13 -24.74
C THR A 69 15.21 2.16 -24.96
N GLY A 70 16.41 2.52 -24.49
CA GLY A 70 17.59 1.69 -24.61
C GLY A 70 17.52 0.44 -23.75
N THR A 71 17.97 -0.68 -24.31
CA THR A 71 18.06 -1.97 -23.63
C THR A 71 19.45 -2.29 -23.10
N THR A 72 20.45 -1.51 -23.51
CA THR A 72 21.86 -1.73 -23.15
C THR A 72 22.26 -0.86 -21.97
N TRP A 73 22.91 -1.46 -20.99
CA TRP A 73 23.59 -0.75 -19.91
C TRP A 73 25.09 -1.04 -19.99
N ASP A 74 25.85 -0.10 -20.54
CA ASP A 74 27.30 -0.13 -20.64
C ASP A 74 27.91 1.08 -19.91
N THR A 75 28.50 0.82 -18.74
CA THR A 75 29.13 1.85 -17.90
C THR A 75 30.46 2.34 -18.47
N ASN A 76 31.13 1.57 -19.33
CA ASN A 76 32.41 1.94 -19.93
C ASN A 76 32.19 2.90 -21.11
N GLU A 77 31.17 2.65 -21.93
CA GLU A 77 30.81 3.51 -23.07
C GLU A 77 29.85 4.64 -22.69
N GLY A 78 29.36 4.68 -21.45
CA GLY A 78 28.44 5.71 -20.96
C GLY A 78 27.02 5.59 -21.54
N ILE A 79 26.63 4.38 -21.95
CA ILE A 79 25.32 4.04 -22.48
C ILE A 79 24.48 3.49 -21.34
N PHE A 80 23.44 4.20 -20.95
CA PHE A 80 22.57 3.78 -19.85
C PHE A 80 21.16 3.65 -20.37
N GLY A 81 20.59 2.44 -20.32
CA GLY A 81 19.22 2.14 -20.72
C GLY A 81 18.45 1.49 -19.56
N VAL A 82 17.34 2.11 -19.14
CA VAL A 82 16.51 1.64 -18.01
C VAL A 82 15.37 0.72 -18.43
N LEU A 83 15.14 0.54 -19.74
CA LEU A 83 14.03 -0.27 -20.25
C LEU A 83 14.01 -1.72 -19.68
N PRO A 84 15.14 -2.43 -19.56
CA PRO A 84 15.14 -3.79 -19.02
C PRO A 84 14.69 -3.83 -17.55
N GLU A 85 15.04 -2.80 -16.76
CA GLU A 85 14.65 -2.69 -15.35
C GLU A 85 13.13 -2.47 -15.21
N ILE A 86 12.57 -1.60 -16.06
CA ILE A 86 11.11 -1.39 -16.13
C ILE A 86 10.42 -2.71 -16.47
N TRP A 87 10.92 -3.46 -17.45
CA TRP A 87 10.36 -4.76 -17.79
C TRP A 87 10.47 -5.79 -16.67
N GLY A 88 11.59 -5.82 -15.94
CA GLY A 88 11.77 -6.73 -14.79
C GLY A 88 10.75 -6.48 -13.69
N THR A 89 10.48 -5.22 -13.35
CA THR A 89 9.48 -4.85 -12.33
C THR A 89 8.05 -5.18 -12.77
N ILE A 90 7.69 -4.91 -14.03
CA ILE A 90 6.37 -5.26 -14.58
C ILE A 90 6.20 -6.78 -14.61
N TYR A 91 7.19 -7.51 -15.12
CA TYR A 91 7.13 -8.96 -15.24
C TYR A 91 6.99 -9.64 -13.87
N SER A 92 7.82 -9.23 -12.90
CA SER A 92 7.77 -9.76 -11.54
C SER A 92 6.46 -9.46 -10.82
N SER A 93 5.93 -8.23 -10.93
CA SER A 93 4.66 -7.85 -10.31
C SER A 93 3.47 -8.58 -10.94
N LEU A 94 3.46 -8.77 -12.26
CA LEU A 94 2.41 -9.55 -12.93
C LEU A 94 2.42 -11.02 -12.49
N ILE A 95 3.59 -11.65 -12.41
CA ILE A 95 3.71 -13.03 -11.93
C ILE A 95 3.27 -13.13 -10.46
N ALA A 96 3.71 -12.19 -9.62
CA ALA A 96 3.31 -12.17 -8.21
C ALA A 96 1.79 -12.03 -8.05
N LEU A 97 1.15 -11.15 -8.83
CA LEU A 97 -0.31 -11.01 -8.84
C LEU A 97 -1.02 -12.25 -9.36
N LEU A 98 -0.49 -12.90 -10.40
CA LEU A 98 -1.06 -14.12 -10.97
C LEU A 98 -1.02 -15.26 -9.95
N ILE A 99 0.15 -15.50 -9.35
CA ILE A 99 0.32 -16.56 -8.35
C ILE A 99 -0.52 -16.22 -7.11
N GLY A 100 -0.39 -15.00 -6.56
CA GLY A 100 -1.12 -14.58 -5.37
C GLY A 100 -2.64 -14.58 -5.57
N GLY A 101 -3.13 -14.17 -6.74
CA GLY A 101 -4.55 -14.17 -7.07
C GLY A 101 -5.13 -15.57 -7.31
N VAL A 102 -4.37 -16.48 -7.93
CA VAL A 102 -4.85 -17.85 -8.21
C VAL A 102 -4.81 -18.73 -6.96
N PHE A 103 -3.77 -18.62 -6.13
CA PHE A 103 -3.61 -19.47 -4.94
C PHE A 103 -4.13 -18.83 -3.64
N GLY A 104 -4.35 -17.51 -3.62
CA GLY A 104 -4.79 -16.77 -2.44
C GLY A 104 -6.30 -16.49 -2.36
N VAL A 105 -7.06 -16.84 -3.40
CA VAL A 105 -8.54 -16.87 -3.42
C VAL A 105 -9.04 -18.25 -3.01
#